data_AF-A0A0T2KYL8-F1
#
_entry.id   AF-A0A0T2KYL8-F1
#
_cell.length_a   1.000
_cell.length_b   1.000
_cell.length_c   1.000
_cell.angle_alpha   90.00
_cell.angle_beta   90.00
_cell.angle_gamma   90.00
#
_symmetry.space_group_name_H-M   'P 1'
#
loop_
_entity.id
_entity.type
_entity.pdbx_description
1 polymer ?
#
loop_
_entity_poly.entity_id
_entity_poly.type
_entity_poly.pdbx_seq_one_letter_code
_entity_poly.pdbx_strand_id
1 'polypeptide(L)'
;MDDVQLRRHSTAPRVMILDILGAEGDLDDDQILAAWTARRPGLAAAHVRRLPRMLGEILWRLLNLEWVTQIDGRYRLTALGRRAWVQARGDTGQEHPSGA
;
A
#
# COMPACT_ATOMS: atom_id res chain seq x y z
N MET A 1 -9.94 -12.99 7.80
CA MET A 1 -10.38 -11.69 7.26
C MET A 1 -11.14 -11.94 5.97
N ASP A 2 -12.34 -11.37 5.84
CA ASP A 2 -13.18 -11.47 4.63
C ASP A 2 -13.01 -10.26 3.69
N ASP A 3 -13.63 -10.31 2.51
CA ASP A 3 -13.48 -9.29 1.48
C ASP A 3 -14.13 -7.93 1.86
N VAL A 4 -15.10 -7.92 2.79
CA VAL A 4 -15.71 -6.69 3.31
C VAL A 4 -14.71 -5.99 4.26
N GLN A 5 -14.05 -6.76 5.12
CA GLN A 5 -12.99 -6.27 6.00
C GLN A 5 -11.79 -5.76 5.19
N LEU A 6 -11.38 -6.48 4.13
CA LEU A 6 -10.33 -6.03 3.22
C LEU A 6 -10.62 -4.63 2.67
N ARG A 7 -11.81 -4.44 2.08
CA ARG A 7 -12.26 -3.12 1.57
C ARG A 7 -12.22 -2.01 2.62
N ARG A 8 -12.74 -2.29 3.82
CA ARG A 8 -12.78 -1.32 4.91
C ARG A 8 -11.39 -0.82 5.32
N HIS A 9 -10.36 -1.65 5.15
CA HIS A 9 -8.98 -1.33 5.51
C HIS A 9 -8.14 -0.80 4.33
N SER A 10 -8.63 -0.83 3.10
CA SER A 10 -7.94 -0.37 1.88
C SER A 10 -8.00 1.15 1.67
N THR A 11 -7.33 1.91 2.55
CA THR A 11 -7.18 3.37 2.35
C THR A 11 -6.15 3.68 1.27
N ALA A 12 -6.28 4.80 0.55
CA ALA A 12 -5.36 5.17 -0.54
C ALA A 12 -3.86 5.12 -0.17
N PRO A 13 -3.41 5.56 1.03
CA PRO A 13 -2.01 5.41 1.43
C PRO A 13 -1.59 3.94 1.65
N ARG A 14 -2.47 3.09 2.19
CA ARG A 14 -2.17 1.66 2.37
C ARG A 14 -2.11 0.96 1.02
N VAL A 15 -3.06 1.24 0.14
CA VAL A 15 -3.08 0.70 -1.23
C VAL A 15 -1.82 1.10 -1.99
N MET A 16 -1.35 2.35 -1.85
CA MET A 16 -0.08 2.78 -2.44
C MET A 16 1.11 1.91 -1.98
N ILE A 17 1.22 1.59 -0.69
CA ILE A 17 2.28 0.70 -0.20
C ILE A 17 2.13 -0.72 -0.73
N LEU A 18 0.89 -1.25 -0.78
CA LEU A 18 0.64 -2.57 -1.36
C LEU A 18 0.99 -2.62 -2.85
N ASP A 19 0.70 -1.55 -3.61
CA ASP A 19 1.08 -1.41 -5.02
C ASP A 19 2.60 -1.35 -5.21
N ILE A 20 3.32 -0.62 -4.35
CA ILE A 20 4.78 -0.57 -4.37
C ILE A 20 5.37 -1.96 -4.14
N LEU A 21 4.99 -2.63 -3.05
CA LEU A 21 5.50 -3.96 -2.69
C LEU A 21 5.05 -5.04 -3.69
N GLY A 22 3.85 -4.92 -4.25
CA GLY A 22 3.34 -5.84 -5.26
C GLY A 22 4.06 -5.74 -6.61
N ALA A 23 4.54 -4.55 -6.97
CA ALA A 23 5.25 -4.31 -8.22
C ALA A 23 6.77 -4.58 -8.12
N GLU A 24 7.38 -4.25 -6.98
CA GLU A 24 8.85 -4.21 -6.84
C GLU A 24 9.40 -5.33 -5.94
N GLY A 25 8.53 -6.04 -5.21
CA GLY A 25 8.91 -7.17 -4.36
C GLY A 25 9.34 -6.74 -2.95
N ASP A 26 10.35 -7.43 -2.42
CA ASP A 26 10.80 -7.27 -1.03
C ASP A 26 11.65 -5.99 -0.90
N LEU A 27 11.19 -4.99 -0.16
CA LEU A 27 11.82 -3.66 -0.07
C LEU A 27 12.08 -3.23 1.37
N ASP A 28 13.13 -2.45 1.61
CA ASP A 28 13.33 -1.73 2.87
C ASP A 28 12.59 -0.37 2.91
N ASP A 29 12.66 0.33 4.04
CA ASP A 29 11.98 1.62 4.24
C ASP A 29 12.41 2.69 3.22
N ASP A 30 13.71 2.79 2.94
CA ASP A 30 14.26 3.82 2.04
C ASP A 30 13.82 3.57 0.59
N GLN A 31 13.82 2.30 0.18
CA GLN A 31 13.32 1.87 -1.13
C GLN A 31 11.83 2.17 -1.28
N ILE A 32 11.01 1.87 -0.26
CA ILE A 32 9.58 2.16 -0.29
C ILE A 32 9.33 3.68 -0.35
N LEU A 33 10.10 4.46 0.40
CA LEU A 33 9.97 5.92 0.42
C LEU A 33 10.33 6.54 -0.94
N ALA A 34 11.41 6.07 -1.57
CA ALA A 34 11.83 6.48 -2.90
C ALA A 34 10.75 6.13 -3.95
N ALA A 35 10.24 4.91 -3.89
CA ALA A 35 9.20 4.38 -4.77
C ALA A 35 7.87 5.14 -4.62
N TRP A 36 7.50 5.54 -3.40
CA TRP A 36 6.33 6.38 -3.15
C TRP A 36 6.53 7.78 -3.74
N THR A 37 7.68 8.41 -3.47
CA THR A 37 7.97 9.76 -3.95
C THR A 37 7.96 9.83 -5.48
N ALA A 38 8.54 8.82 -6.15
CA ALA A 38 8.55 8.72 -7.61
C ALA A 38 7.13 8.64 -8.21
N ARG A 39 6.19 7.96 -7.53
CA ARG A 39 4.79 7.84 -7.95
C ARG A 39 3.95 9.10 -7.69
N ARG A 40 4.47 10.09 -6.96
CA ARG A 40 3.77 11.36 -6.67
C ARG A 40 4.65 12.57 -7.00
N PRO A 41 4.92 12.82 -8.30
CA PRO A 41 5.62 14.03 -8.70
C PRO A 41 4.81 15.27 -8.28
N GLY A 42 5.48 16.26 -7.70
CA GLY A 42 4.83 17.52 -7.28
C GLY A 42 4.38 17.58 -5.81
N LEU A 43 4.77 16.62 -4.95
CA LEU A 43 4.56 16.77 -3.52
C LEU A 43 5.31 18.00 -2.98
N ALA A 44 4.60 18.87 -2.28
CA ALA A 44 5.20 19.99 -1.57
C ALA A 44 6.26 19.49 -0.57
N ALA A 45 7.35 20.25 -0.38
CA ALA A 45 8.45 19.87 0.51
C ALA A 45 7.99 19.54 1.95
N ALA A 46 6.96 20.22 2.45
CA ALA A 46 6.36 19.92 3.74
C ALA A 46 5.73 18.52 3.82
N HIS A 47 5.14 18.04 2.72
CA HIS A 47 4.60 16.68 2.63
C HIS A 47 5.72 15.65 2.54
N VAL A 48 6.75 15.91 1.73
CA VAL A 48 7.93 15.02 1.60
C VAL A 48 8.59 14.79 2.96
N ARG A 49 8.76 15.86 3.76
CA ARG A 49 9.33 15.76 5.12
C ARG A 49 8.50 14.91 6.09
N ARG A 50 7.19 14.75 5.85
CA ARG A 50 6.29 13.95 6.69
C ARG A 50 6.20 12.50 6.25
N LEU A 51 6.60 12.18 5.02
CA LEU A 51 6.48 10.84 4.45
C LEU A 51 7.14 9.74 5.28
N PRO A 52 8.37 9.89 5.84
CA PRO A 52 8.98 8.84 6.63
C PRO A 52 8.14 8.43 7.84
N ARG A 53 7.58 9.42 8.55
CA ARG A 53 6.69 9.16 9.69
C ARG A 53 5.40 8.47 9.25
N MET A 54 4.78 8.95 8.17
CA MET A 54 3.56 8.35 7.64
C MET A 54 3.80 6.92 7.17
N LEU A 55 4.94 6.65 6.54
CA LEU A 55 5.36 5.33 6.10
C LEU A 55 5.44 4.37 7.29
N GLY A 56 6.13 4.75 8.37
CA GLY A 56 6.22 3.93 9.58
C GLY A 56 4.85 3.62 10.19
N GLU A 57 3.96 4.62 10.29
CA GLU A 57 2.59 4.42 10.79
C GLU A 57 1.77 3.48 9.89
N ILE A 58 1.96 3.54 8.57
CA ILE A 58 1.28 2.65 7.62
C ILE A 58 1.83 1.24 7.68
N LEU A 59 3.16 1.06 7.68
CA LEU A 59 3.80 -0.25 7.77
C LEU A 59 3.42 -0.95 9.08
N TRP A 60 3.43 -0.24 10.21
CA TRP A 60 2.96 -0.78 11.48
C TRP A 60 1.51 -1.30 11.40
N ARG A 61 0.62 -0.55 10.74
CA ARG A 61 -0.76 -0.99 10.52
C ARG A 61 -0.86 -2.20 9.59
N LEU A 62 -0.07 -2.24 8.52
CA LEU A 62 -0.07 -3.35 7.56
C LEU A 62 0.50 -4.64 8.15
N LEU A 63 1.49 -4.53 9.03
CA LEU A 63 2.00 -5.64 9.85
C LEU A 63 0.91 -6.19 10.77
N ASN A 64 0.20 -5.32 11.50
CA ASN A 64 -0.89 -5.72 12.39
C ASN A 64 -2.11 -6.31 11.66
N LEU A 65 -2.31 -5.95 10.40
CA LEU A 65 -3.33 -6.55 9.54
C LEU A 65 -2.86 -7.86 8.90
N GLU A 66 -1.60 -8.26 9.12
CA GLU A 66 -0.94 -9.40 8.47
C GLU A 66 -0.91 -9.31 6.95
N TRP A 67 -1.00 -8.10 6.39
CA TRP A 67 -0.92 -7.87 4.93
C TRP A 67 0.53 -7.80 4.46
N VAL A 68 1.41 -7.34 5.33
CA VAL A 68 2.86 -7.28 5.10
C VAL A 68 3.54 -8.08 6.21
N THR A 69 4.69 -8.66 5.90
CA THR A 69 5.61 -9.23 6.89
C THR A 69 6.99 -8.61 6.70
N GLN A 70 7.81 -8.60 7.75
CA GLN A 70 9.18 -8.11 7.71
C GLN A 70 10.15 -9.26 7.98
N ILE A 71 11.14 -9.43 7.10
CA ILE A 71 12.20 -10.44 7.21
C ILE A 71 13.51 -9.73 6.85
N ASP A 72 14.53 -9.85 7.70
CA ASP A 72 15.85 -9.23 7.50
C ASP A 72 15.78 -7.73 7.17
N GLY A 73 14.87 -7.01 7.83
CA GLY A 73 14.65 -5.58 7.62
C GLY A 73 13.85 -5.22 6.37
N ARG A 74 13.48 -6.19 5.53
CA ARG A 74 12.72 -5.98 4.28
C ARG A 74 11.27 -6.37 4.44
N TYR A 75 10.39 -5.57 3.86
CA TYR A 75 8.95 -5.77 3.85
C TYR A 75 8.51 -6.48 2.59
N ARG A 76 7.56 -7.40 2.73
CA ARG A 76 6.94 -8.11 1.61
C ARG A 76 5.48 -8.44 1.84
N LEU A 77 4.73 -8.59 0.76
CA LEU A 77 3.32 -9.00 0.83
C LEU A 77 3.18 -10.44 1.34
N THR A 78 2.27 -10.64 2.29
CA THR A 78 1.78 -11.98 2.65
C THR A 78 0.77 -12.47 1.61
N ALA A 79 0.27 -13.71 1.77
CA ALA A 79 -0.86 -14.20 0.99
C ALA A 79 -2.12 -13.32 1.17
N LEU A 80 -2.38 -12.86 2.40
CA LEU A 80 -3.49 -11.96 2.69
C LEU A 80 -3.28 -10.57 2.07
N GLY A 81 -2.06 -10.03 2.15
CA GLY A 81 -1.72 -8.76 1.51
C GLY A 81 -1.85 -8.80 -0.01
N ARG A 82 -1.47 -9.91 -0.65
CA ARG A 82 -1.69 -10.11 -2.09
C ARG A 82 -3.18 -10.10 -2.46
N ARG A 83 -4.04 -10.73 -1.65
CA ARG A 83 -5.50 -10.65 -1.85
C ARG A 83 -6.02 -9.21 -1.70
N ALA A 84 -5.60 -8.51 -0.64
CA ALA A 84 -5.95 -7.11 -0.40
C ALA A 84 -5.54 -6.21 -1.58
N TRP A 85 -4.33 -6.44 -2.10
CA TRP A 85 -3.77 -5.72 -3.24
C TRP A 85 -4.57 -5.94 -4.52
N VAL A 86 -4.86 -7.20 -4.87
CA VAL A 86 -5.67 -7.54 -6.05
C VAL A 86 -7.08 -6.94 -5.95
N GLN A 87 -7.70 -7.02 -4.77
CA GLN A 87 -9.03 -6.48 -4.54
C GLN A 87 -9.07 -4.95 -4.69
N ALA A 88 -8.10 -4.23 -4.11
CA ALA A 88 -8.02 -2.78 -4.24
C ALA A 88 -7.90 -2.31 -5.70
N ARG A 89 -7.19 -3.09 -6.54
CA ARG A 89 -7.06 -2.82 -7.98
C ARG A 89 -8.33 -3.19 -8.76
N GLY A 90 -9.01 -4.27 -8.37
CA GLY A 90 -10.30 -4.67 -8.94
C GLY A 90 -11.41 -3.65 -8.69
N ASP A 91 -11.46 -3.07 -7.49
CA ASP A 91 -12.38 -2.00 -7.14
C ASP A 91 -12.10 -0.71 -7.93
N THR A 92 -10.86 -0.49 -8.38
CA THR A 92 -10.49 0.66 -9.23
C THR A 92 -10.89 0.45 -10.71
N GLY A 93 -11.10 -0.81 -11.13
CA GLY A 93 -11.51 -1.18 -12.48
C GLY A 93 -13.02 -1.37 -12.68
N GLN A 94 -13.82 -1.31 -11.60
CA GLN A 94 -15.28 -1.26 -11.68
C GLN A 94 -15.79 0.18 -11.57
N GLU A 95 -15.47 1.00 -12.58
CA GLU A 95 -16.39 2.07 -12.97
C GLU A 95 -17.64 1.39 -13.55
N HIS A 96 -18.78 1.59 -12.89
CA HIS A 96 -20.07 1.12 -13.37
C HIS A 96 -20.30 1.54 -14.84
N PRO A 97 -20.60 0.63 -15.78
CA PRO A 97 -21.38 1.00 -16.93
C PRO A 97 -22.84 1.06 -16.45
N SER A 98 -23.25 2.21 -15.91
CA SER A 98 -24.67 2.57 -15.91
C SER A 98 -24.88 3.58 -17.03
N GLY A 99 -25.01 3.04 -18.23
CA GLY A 99 -25.80 3.67 -19.26
C GLY A 99 -27.29 3.43 -18.99
N ALA A 100 -28.08 4.48 -19.24
CA ALA A 100 -29.41 4.52 -19.86
C ALA A 100 -30.16 5.76 -19.37
#